data_AF-A0A8J6BFD3-F1
#
_entry.id   AF-A0A8J6BFD3-F1
#
_cell.length_a   1.000
_cell.length_b   1.000
_cell.length_c   1.000
_cell.angle_alpha   90.00
_cell.angle_beta   90.00
_cell.angle_gamma   90.00
#
_symmetry.space_group_name_H-M   'P 1'
#
loop_
_entity.id
_entity.type
_entity.pdbx_description
1 polymer ?
#
loop_
_entity_poly.entity_id
_entity_poly.type
_entity_poly.pdbx_seq_one_letter_code
_entity_poly.pdbx_strand_id
1 'polypeptide(L)'
;AAVLVHINKDGWVLVTPAGNDIDQETLTRMMQVASRELRIPISNVHVSELSTSVTSDASRMPSSASIVYIMAVQEACQILLQRLQPIFTLDPEASWTQYIQEAFRLRICLSAAGHYRIPDPISDWRQEMHIETPDFIFGAACTEVELDCRTGDHKVP
;
A
#
# COMPACT_ATOMS: atom_id res chain seq x y z
N ALA A 1 1.34 -9.54 4.81
CA ALA A 1 1.19 -9.13 3.40
C ALA A 1 2.54 -8.69 2.87
N ALA A 2 2.84 -9.04 1.62
CA ALA A 2 4.10 -8.71 0.99
C ALA A 2 3.87 -7.85 -0.25
N VAL A 3 4.89 -7.06 -0.61
CA VAL A 3 4.93 -6.31 -1.85
C VAL A 3 6.36 -6.28 -2.36
N LEU A 4 6.51 -6.17 -3.66
CA LEU A 4 7.80 -6.01 -4.32
C LEU A 4 7.80 -4.70 -5.09
N VAL A 5 8.76 -3.83 -4.78
CA VAL A 5 8.95 -2.53 -5.43
C VAL A 5 10.22 -2.57 -6.25
N HIS A 6 10.12 -2.16 -7.51
CA HIS A 6 11.23 -2.05 -8.44
C HIS A 6 11.34 -0.62 -8.98
N ILE A 7 12.56 -0.07 -8.99
CA ILE A 7 12.85 1.20 -9.67
C ILE A 7 13.62 0.88 -10.95
N ASN A 8 13.04 1.20 -12.10
CA ASN A 8 13.69 1.06 -13.39
C ASN A 8 14.77 2.13 -13.58
N LYS A 9 15.75 1.86 -14.44
CA LYS A 9 16.83 2.80 -14.79
C LYS A 9 16.34 4.18 -15.26
N ASP A 10 15.15 4.23 -15.84
CA ASP A 10 14.52 5.44 -16.36
C ASP A 10 13.81 6.25 -15.26
N GLY A 11 13.77 5.75 -14.02
CA GLY A 11 13.18 6.39 -12.85
C GLY A 11 11.74 5.98 -12.54
N TRP A 12 11.13 5.12 -13.37
CA TRP A 12 9.78 4.58 -13.14
C TRP A 12 9.78 3.56 -12.00
N VAL A 13 8.75 3.64 -11.16
CA VAL A 13 8.57 2.74 -10.01
C VAL A 13 7.43 1.78 -10.30
N LEU A 14 7.73 0.49 -10.25
CA LEU A 14 6.75 -0.58 -10.38
C LEU A 14 6.50 -1.20 -9.01
N VAL A 15 5.26 -1.16 -8.55
CA VAL A 15 4.80 -1.77 -7.30
C VAL A 15 4.00 -3.02 -7.65
N THR A 16 4.39 -4.17 -7.11
CA THR A 16 3.71 -5.45 -7.35
C THR A 16 3.30 -6.09 -6.03
N PRO A 17 2.02 -6.03 -5.65
CA PRO A 17 1.54 -6.60 -4.39
C PRO A 17 1.33 -8.12 -4.45
N ALA A 18 1.48 -8.77 -3.30
CA ALA A 18 1.30 -10.20 -3.10
C ALA A 18 -0.13 -10.52 -2.66
N GLY A 19 -1.02 -10.93 -3.55
CA GLY A 19 -2.41 -11.13 -3.14
C GLY A 19 -3.35 -11.52 -4.25
N ASN A 20 -4.54 -11.96 -3.83
CA ASN A 20 -5.72 -12.03 -4.67
C ASN A 20 -6.73 -11.00 -4.10
N ASP A 21 -7.58 -10.44 -4.95
CA ASP A 21 -8.69 -9.54 -4.56
C ASP A 21 -8.28 -8.21 -3.88
N ILE A 22 -7.40 -7.44 -4.51
CA ILE A 22 -7.12 -6.05 -4.10
C ILE A 22 -8.09 -5.11 -4.83
N ASP A 23 -8.83 -4.31 -4.07
CA ASP A 23 -9.76 -3.32 -4.62
C ASP A 23 -9.03 -2.12 -5.24
N GLN A 24 -9.69 -1.48 -6.21
CA GLN A 24 -9.11 -0.37 -6.98
C GLN A 24 -8.74 0.85 -6.11
N GLU A 25 -9.48 1.09 -5.03
CA GLU A 25 -9.18 2.17 -4.08
C GLU A 25 -7.85 1.91 -3.38
N THR A 26 -7.63 0.68 -2.94
CA THR A 26 -6.35 0.27 -2.33
C THR A 26 -5.18 0.39 -3.30
N LEU A 27 -5.31 -0.04 -4.56
CA LEU A 27 -4.25 0.12 -5.57
C LEU A 27 -3.88 1.60 -5.76
N THR A 28 -4.88 2.49 -5.75
CA THR A 28 -4.67 3.94 -5.84
C THR A 28 -3.92 4.48 -4.62
N ARG A 29 -4.29 4.02 -3.42
CA ARG A 29 -3.61 4.41 -2.17
C ARG A 29 -2.17 3.91 -2.11
N MET A 30 -1.87 2.73 -2.65
CA MET A 30 -0.48 2.25 -2.76
C MET A 30 0.37 3.19 -3.61
N MET A 31 -0.14 3.66 -4.76
CA MET A 31 0.57 4.65 -5.58
C MET A 31 0.82 5.95 -4.84
N GLN A 32 -0.18 6.43 -4.09
CA GLN A 32 -0.06 7.65 -3.28
C GLN A 32 1.00 7.52 -2.19
N VAL A 33 1.05 6.38 -1.49
CA VAL A 33 2.06 6.15 -0.45
C VAL A 33 3.45 6.00 -1.05
N ALA A 34 3.63 5.23 -2.14
CA ALA A 34 4.91 5.13 -2.82
C ALA A 34 5.42 6.49 -3.33
N SER A 35 4.53 7.31 -3.91
CA SER A 35 4.82 8.67 -4.35
C SER A 35 5.27 9.57 -3.19
N ARG A 36 4.57 9.49 -2.04
CA ARG A 36 4.89 10.26 -0.84
C ARG A 36 6.22 9.85 -0.21
N GLU A 37 6.47 8.56 -0.05
CA GLU A 37 7.69 8.05 0.58
C GLU A 37 8.91 8.36 -0.29
N LEU A 38 8.86 8.04 -1.59
CA LEU A 38 9.97 8.27 -2.52
C LEU A 38 10.10 9.74 -2.97
N ARG A 39 9.16 10.61 -2.62
CA ARG A 39 9.11 12.04 -3.00
C ARG A 39 9.16 12.27 -4.51
N ILE A 40 8.44 11.42 -5.26
CA ILE A 40 8.33 11.50 -6.73
C ILE A 40 6.88 11.76 -7.13
N PRO A 41 6.63 12.36 -8.30
CA PRO A 41 5.26 12.53 -8.79
C PRO A 41 4.58 11.18 -8.99
N ILE A 42 3.28 11.12 -8.68
CA ILE A 42 2.48 9.89 -8.78
C ILE A 42 2.45 9.33 -10.22
N SER A 43 2.64 10.19 -11.22
CA SER A 43 2.76 9.80 -12.63
C SER A 43 3.87 8.79 -12.86
N ASN A 44 4.92 8.77 -12.03
CA ASN A 44 6.09 7.90 -12.18
C ASN A 44 5.92 6.56 -11.45
N VAL A 45 4.82 6.37 -10.73
CA VAL A 45 4.52 5.15 -9.97
C VAL A 45 3.44 4.37 -10.70
N HIS A 46 3.69 3.09 -10.94
CA HIS A 46 2.76 2.18 -11.59
C HIS A 46 2.57 0.95 -10.70
N VAL A 47 1.33 0.52 -10.55
CA VAL A 47 1.00 -0.72 -9.85
C VAL A 47 0.68 -1.78 -10.89
N SER A 48 1.40 -2.90 -10.86
CA SER A 48 1.15 -4.03 -11.75
C SER A 48 -0.10 -4.78 -11.31
N GLU A 49 -0.73 -5.46 -12.27
CA GLU A 49 -1.71 -6.49 -11.98
C GLU A 49 -1.09 -7.61 -11.13
N LEU A 50 -1.94 -8.19 -10.29
CA LEU A 50 -1.59 -9.18 -9.27
C LEU A 50 -0.82 -10.34 -9.89
N SER A 51 0.33 -10.68 -9.31
CA SER A 51 1.19 -11.75 -9.81
C SER A 51 1.69 -12.61 -8.65
N THR A 52 1.25 -13.86 -8.58
CA THR A 52 1.73 -14.87 -7.61
C THR A 52 3.14 -15.38 -7.94
N SER A 53 3.69 -15.01 -9.11
CA SER A 53 5.05 -15.37 -9.54
C SER A 53 6.14 -14.57 -8.83
N VAL A 54 5.83 -13.37 -8.34
CA VAL A 54 6.81 -12.46 -7.72
C VAL A 54 6.80 -12.54 -6.20
N THR A 55 5.75 -13.10 -5.60
CA THR A 55 5.60 -13.20 -4.14
C THR A 55 4.74 -14.42 -3.76
N SER A 56 5.19 -15.20 -2.78
CA SER A 56 4.58 -16.48 -2.40
C SER A 56 4.02 -16.41 -0.98
N ASP A 57 2.86 -15.76 -0.79
CA ASP A 57 1.90 -16.03 0.30
C ASP A 57 0.76 -14.99 0.23
N ALA A 58 -0.33 -15.34 -0.45
CA ALA A 58 -1.54 -14.52 -0.49
C ALA A 58 -2.55 -15.09 0.50
N SER A 59 -2.49 -14.69 1.77
CA SER A 59 -3.60 -14.92 2.69
C SER A 59 -4.82 -14.14 2.18
N ARG A 60 -5.98 -14.79 2.03
CA ARG A 60 -7.22 -14.10 1.64
C ARG A 60 -7.59 -13.10 2.73
N MET A 61 -7.48 -11.80 2.43
CA MET A 61 -7.73 -10.73 3.39
C MET A 61 -9.12 -10.12 3.15
N PRO A 62 -9.88 -9.80 4.22
CA PRO A 62 -11.09 -8.99 4.08
C PRO A 62 -10.73 -7.59 3.56
N SER A 63 -11.67 -6.88 2.92
CA SER A 63 -11.44 -5.53 2.38
C SER A 63 -10.96 -4.52 3.43
N SER A 64 -11.36 -4.69 4.68
CA SER A 64 -10.89 -3.89 5.82
C SER A 64 -9.40 -4.07 6.14
N ALA A 65 -8.79 -5.16 5.68
CA ALA A 65 -7.39 -5.47 5.91
C ALA A 65 -6.47 -4.97 4.78
N SER A 66 -6.97 -4.27 3.76
CA SER A 66 -6.16 -3.70 2.67
C SER A 66 -5.03 -2.75 3.13
N ILE A 67 -5.14 -2.17 4.34
CA ILE A 67 -4.12 -1.27 4.91
C ILE A 67 -2.75 -1.94 5.08
N VAL A 68 -2.71 -3.26 5.27
CA VAL A 68 -1.45 -4.01 5.41
C VAL A 68 -0.57 -3.92 4.18
N TYR A 69 -1.16 -3.84 3.00
CA TYR A 69 -0.40 -3.70 1.76
C TYR A 69 0.23 -2.32 1.63
N ILE A 70 -0.50 -1.30 2.07
CA ILE A 70 -0.01 0.09 2.08
C ILE A 70 1.20 0.20 3.01
N MET A 71 1.13 -0.41 4.19
CA MET A 71 2.25 -0.46 5.13
C MET A 71 3.45 -1.25 4.57
N ALA A 72 3.19 -2.36 3.87
CA ALA A 72 4.26 -3.10 3.20
C ALA A 72 4.94 -2.27 2.09
N VAL A 73 4.18 -1.46 1.34
CA VAL A 73 4.73 -0.53 0.33
C VAL A 73 5.62 0.50 0.99
N GLN A 74 5.18 1.05 2.11
CA GLN A 74 5.93 2.02 2.88
C GLN A 74 7.30 1.45 3.30
N GLU A 75 7.32 0.24 3.86
CA GLU A 75 8.57 -0.42 4.25
C GLU A 75 9.51 -0.65 3.06
N ALA A 76 8.98 -1.15 1.93
CA ALA A 76 9.77 -1.35 0.72
C ALA A 76 10.40 -0.04 0.22
N CYS A 77 9.65 1.06 0.25
CA CYS A 77 10.13 2.39 -0.14
C CYS A 77 11.21 2.90 0.83
N GLN A 78 11.05 2.69 2.13
CA GLN A 78 12.04 3.07 3.13
C GLN A 78 13.36 2.30 2.96
N ILE A 79 13.30 1.00 2.68
CA ILE A 79 14.50 0.19 2.36
C ILE A 79 15.22 0.76 1.14
N LEU A 80 14.49 1.14 0.08
CA LEU A 80 15.08 1.75 -1.11
C LEU A 80 15.70 3.11 -0.81
N LEU A 81 15.03 3.96 -0.02
CA LEU A 81 15.57 5.26 0.40
C LEU A 81 16.83 5.14 1.23
N GLN A 82 16.91 4.16 2.15
CA GLN A 82 18.13 3.89 2.91
C GLN A 82 19.30 3.54 1.99
N ARG A 83 19.05 2.77 0.93
CA ARG A 83 20.08 2.43 -0.06
C ARG A 83 20.48 3.61 -0.94
N LEU A 84 19.56 4.52 -1.23
CA LEU A 84 19.80 5.72 -2.04
C LEU A 84 20.36 6.89 -1.22
N GLN A 85 20.27 6.86 0.11
CA GLN A 85 20.74 7.91 1.01
C GLN A 85 22.18 8.37 0.71
N PRO A 86 23.17 7.48 0.47
CA PRO A 86 24.54 7.91 0.18
C PRO A 86 24.63 8.72 -1.12
N ILE A 87 23.74 8.49 -2.08
CA ILE A 87 23.74 9.20 -3.36
C ILE A 87 23.13 10.60 -3.20
N PHE A 88 22.04 10.70 -2.41
CA PHE A 88 21.44 11.99 -2.08
C PHE A 88 22.43 12.92 -1.36
N THR A 89 23.37 12.37 -0.57
CA THR A 89 24.40 13.17 0.09
C THR A 89 25.54 13.59 -0.83
N LEU A 90 25.77 12.88 -1.94
CA LEU A 90 26.84 13.20 -2.89
C LEU A 90 26.47 14.36 -3.80
N ASP A 91 25.23 14.41 -4.26
CA ASP A 91 24.73 15.45 -5.16
C ASP A 91 23.28 15.85 -4.84
N PRO A 92 23.03 16.76 -3.88
CA PRO A 92 21.69 17.07 -3.39
C PRO A 92 20.74 17.71 -4.42
N GLU A 93 21.28 18.32 -5.48
CA GLU A 93 20.52 19.06 -6.49
C GLU A 93 20.18 18.20 -7.72
N ALA A 94 20.64 16.94 -7.76
CA ALA A 94 20.38 16.06 -8.89
C ALA A 94 18.89 15.70 -9.00
N SER A 95 18.46 15.45 -10.24
CA SER A 95 17.13 14.92 -10.51
C SER A 95 16.99 13.46 -10.07
N TRP A 96 15.75 13.01 -9.82
CA TRP A 96 15.45 11.62 -9.51
C TRP A 96 16.10 10.63 -10.48
N THR A 97 15.96 10.87 -11.78
CA THR A 97 16.54 9.99 -12.80
C THR A 97 18.07 9.91 -12.71
N GLN A 98 18.75 11.01 -12.39
CA GLN A 98 20.20 11.01 -12.20
C GLN A 98 20.60 10.21 -10.96
N TYR A 99 19.86 10.33 -9.85
CA TYR A 99 20.11 9.52 -8.66
C TYR A 99 20.01 8.02 -8.96
N ILE A 100 18.99 7.61 -9.73
CA ILE A 100 18.78 6.19 -10.07
C ILE A 100 19.84 5.69 -11.05
N GLN A 101 20.25 6.50 -12.03
CA GLN A 101 21.34 6.16 -12.94
C GLN A 101 22.67 5.97 -12.19
N GLU A 102 22.96 6.85 -11.25
CA GLU A 102 24.15 6.75 -10.42
C GLU A 102 24.09 5.54 -9.49
N ALA A 103 22.93 5.25 -8.89
CA ALA A 103 22.70 4.05 -8.10
C ALA A 103 22.97 2.78 -8.90
N PHE A 104 22.51 2.75 -10.15
CA PHE A 104 22.75 1.64 -11.06
C PHE A 104 24.24 1.49 -11.39
N ARG A 105 24.93 2.61 -11.66
CA ARG A 105 26.38 2.63 -11.92
C ARG A 105 27.18 2.06 -10.73
N LEU A 106 26.75 2.40 -9.51
CA LEU A 106 27.33 1.93 -8.26
C LEU A 106 26.86 0.52 -7.85
N ARG A 107 26.06 -0.15 -8.69
CA ARG A 107 25.52 -1.50 -8.45
C ARG A 107 24.68 -1.61 -7.17
N ILE A 108 24.00 -0.54 -6.80
CA ILE A 108 23.05 -0.55 -5.69
C ILE A 108 21.77 -1.25 -6.14
N CYS A 109 21.25 -2.15 -5.30
CA CYS A 109 20.02 -2.89 -5.62
C CYS A 109 18.79 -1.97 -5.54
N LEU A 110 18.17 -1.72 -6.70
CA LEU A 110 16.97 -0.90 -6.90
C LEU A 110 15.65 -1.70 -6.81
N SER A 111 15.70 -2.88 -6.18
CA SER A 111 14.54 -3.71 -5.90
C SER A 111 14.48 -4.03 -4.41
N ALA A 112 13.31 -3.87 -3.79
CA ALA A 112 13.10 -4.20 -2.40
C ALA A 112 11.73 -4.87 -2.20
N ALA A 113 11.73 -5.91 -1.38
CA ALA A 113 10.51 -6.49 -0.84
C ALA A 113 10.16 -5.77 0.46
N GLY A 114 8.88 -5.48 0.66
CA GLY A 114 8.31 -5.01 1.93
C GLY A 114 7.33 -6.03 2.46
N HIS A 115 7.25 -6.16 3.78
CA HIS A 115 6.42 -7.14 4.46
C HIS A 115 5.81 -6.58 5.73
N TYR A 116 4.49 -6.42 5.72
CA TYR A 116 3.77 -6.00 6.90
C TYR A 116 2.91 -7.11 7.48
N ARG A 117 3.02 -7.30 8.79
CA ARG A 117 2.19 -8.20 9.60
C ARG A 117 1.50 -7.35 10.66
N ILE A 118 0.17 -7.49 10.74
CA ILE A 118 -0.59 -6.94 11.87
C ILE A 118 -0.08 -7.66 13.14
N PRO A 119 0.31 -6.92 14.20
CA PRO A 119 0.72 -7.53 15.46
C PRO A 119 -0.32 -8.54 15.94
N ASP A 120 0.12 -9.72 16.37
CA ASP A 120 -0.81 -10.77 16.80
C ASP A 120 -1.63 -10.25 17.99
N PRO A 121 -2.97 -10.31 17.93
CA PRO A 121 -3.77 -10.08 19.11
C PRO A 121 -3.45 -11.23 20.08
N ILE A 122 -2.89 -10.92 21.26
CA ILE A 122 -2.81 -11.89 22.35
C ILE A 122 -4.22 -12.00 22.96
N SER A 123 -5.09 -12.75 22.27
CA SER A 123 -6.39 -13.13 22.80
C SER A 123 -6.28 -14.57 23.29
N ASP A 124 -6.03 -14.75 24.58
CA ASP A 124 -6.29 -16.04 25.21
C ASP A 124 -7.79 -16.10 25.49
N TRP A 125 -8.53 -16.91 24.74
CA TRP A 125 -9.97 -17.07 24.94
C TRP A 125 -10.35 -17.59 26.34
N ARG A 126 -9.37 -18.12 27.10
CA ARG A 126 -9.54 -18.61 28.48
C ARG A 126 -9.33 -17.52 29.53
N GLN A 127 -8.73 -16.39 29.17
CA GLN A 127 -8.54 -15.24 30.06
C GLN A 127 -9.42 -14.10 29.55
N GLU A 128 -10.08 -13.37 30.45
CA GLU A 128 -10.76 -12.10 30.12
C GLU A 128 -9.73 -10.98 29.82
N MET A 129 -8.65 -11.30 29.11
CA MET A 129 -7.75 -10.31 28.54
C MET A 129 -8.20 -10.01 27.12
N HIS A 130 -9.02 -8.97 27.02
CA HIS A 130 -9.31 -8.32 25.75
C HIS A 130 -8.08 -7.53 25.31
N ILE A 131 -7.41 -7.99 24.27
CA ILE A 131 -6.55 -7.12 23.49
C ILE A 131 -7.40 -6.48 22.41
N GLU A 132 -7.40 -5.15 22.44
CA GLU A 132 -8.12 -4.27 21.54
C GLU A 132 -7.81 -4.66 20.10
N THR A 133 -8.85 -4.95 19.32
CA THR A 133 -8.75 -4.91 17.86
C THR A 133 -8.21 -3.53 17.47
N PRO A 134 -7.28 -3.45 16.50
CA PRO A 134 -6.43 -2.28 16.34
C PRO A 134 -7.18 -0.95 16.16
N ASP A 135 -8.40 -0.95 15.61
CA ASP A 135 -9.22 0.26 15.50
C ASP A 135 -10.73 -0.03 15.46
N PHE A 136 -11.54 0.93 15.94
CA PHE A 136 -12.99 0.93 15.77
C PHE A 136 -13.41 2.07 14.83
N ILE A 137 -14.24 1.75 13.82
CA ILE A 137 -14.83 2.76 12.93
C ILE A 137 -16.24 3.08 13.45
N PHE A 138 -16.45 4.33 13.85
CA PHE A 138 -17.77 4.82 14.28
C PHE A 138 -18.42 5.62 13.15
N GLY A 139 -19.73 5.46 12.99
CA GLY A 139 -20.53 6.23 12.02
C GLY A 139 -22.00 6.27 12.46
N ALA A 140 -22.70 7.33 12.04
CA ALA A 140 -24.14 7.46 12.22
C ALA A 140 -24.77 7.86 10.88
N ALA A 141 -25.94 7.30 10.58
CA ALA A 141 -26.70 7.61 9.38
C ALA A 141 -28.17 7.89 9.74
N CYS A 142 -28.78 8.84 9.06
CA CYS A 142 -30.21 9.11 9.09
C CYS A 142 -30.70 9.13 7.65
N THR A 143 -31.83 8.47 7.38
CA THR A 143 -32.43 8.43 6.05
C THR A 143 -33.92 8.63 6.18
N GLU A 144 -34.47 9.53 5.37
CA GLU A 144 -35.91 9.75 5.24
C GLU A 144 -36.38 9.16 3.91
N VAL A 145 -37.60 8.62 3.88
CA VAL A 145 -38.20 8.06 2.67
C VAL A 145 -39.66 8.48 2.58
N GLU A 146 -40.11 8.83 1.38
CA GLU A 146 -41.51 9.06 1.07
C GLU A 146 -42.10 7.80 0.42
N LEU A 147 -43.25 7.33 0.94
CA LEU A 147 -43.90 6.09 0.53
C LEU A 147 -45.24 6.38 -0.18
N ASP A 148 -45.48 5.75 -1.33
CA ASP A 148 -46.80 5.71 -1.96
C ASP A 148 -47.58 4.46 -1.52
N CYS A 149 -48.49 4.65 -0.56
CA CYS A 149 -49.30 3.58 0.02
C CYS A 149 -50.25 2.88 -0.96
N ARG A 150 -50.51 3.42 -2.16
CA ARG A 150 -51.40 2.80 -3.16
C ARG A 150 -50.67 1.88 -4.12
N THR A 151 -49.41 2.20 -4.43
CA THR A 151 -48.58 1.47 -5.41
C THR A 151 -47.51 0.62 -4.75
N GLY A 152 -47.15 0.92 -3.49
CA GLY A 152 -46.03 0.32 -2.78
C GLY A 152 -44.68 0.92 -3.19
N ASP A 153 -44.67 1.99 -3.99
CA ASP A 153 -43.46 2.69 -4.40
C ASP A 153 -42.86 3.53 -3.26
N HIS A 154 -41.56 3.83 -3.35
CA HIS A 154 -40.89 4.71 -2.40
C HIS A 154 -39.80 5.54 -3.07
N LYS A 155 -39.54 6.72 -2.49
CA LYS A 155 -38.50 7.63 -2.94
C LYS A 155 -37.67 8.06 -1.74
N VAL A 156 -36.36 8.03 -1.92
CA VAL A 156 -35.45 8.75 -1.03
C VAL A 156 -35.39 10.18 -1.58
N PRO A 157 -35.91 11.19 -0.87
CA PRO A 157 -35.89 12.58 -1.33
C PRO A 157 -34.48 13.18 -1.38
#